data_AF-A0A9X7XS85-F1
#
_entry.id   AF-A0A9X7XS85-F1
#
_cell.length_a   1.000
_cell.length_b   1.000
_cell.length_c   1.000
_cell.angle_alpha   90.00
_cell.angle_beta   90.00
_cell.angle_gamma   90.00
#
_symmetry.space_group_name_H-M   'P 1'
#
loop_
_entity.id
_entity.type
_entity.pdbx_description
1 polymer ?
#
loop_
_entity_poly.entity_id
_entity_poly.type
_entity_poly.pdbx_seq_one_letter_code
_entity_poly.pdbx_strand_id
1 'polypeptide(L)'
;MKGPFGKFAAGVYQITYELNVQEVGRPFALFANGVLLAGTSYGENSQGVLTGHAAVTLFENDVITLQNLSGDTNLNASVSGIGAVAASIIFEQLTTA
;
A
#
# COMPACT_ATOMS: atom_id res chain seq x y z
N MET A 1 -7.25 7.94 1.57
CA MET A 1 -8.42 7.19 1.05
C MET A 1 -8.52 5.86 1.79
N LYS A 2 -9.63 5.59 2.49
CA LYS A 2 -9.94 4.29 3.13
C LYS A 2 -11.00 3.54 2.31
N GLY A 3 -10.69 3.29 1.04
CA GLY A 3 -11.57 2.55 0.14
C GLY A 3 -10.79 1.42 -0.53
N PRO A 4 -11.44 0.30 -0.89
CA PRO A 4 -10.81 -0.72 -1.73
C PRO A 4 -10.31 -0.08 -3.03
N PHE A 5 -9.10 -0.46 -3.48
CA PHE A 5 -8.54 -0.01 -4.77
C PHE A 5 -9.33 -0.50 -5.98
N GLY A 6 -10.34 -1.36 -5.78
CA GLY A 6 -11.20 -1.91 -6.81
C GLY A 6 -11.46 -3.40 -6.58
N LYS A 7 -12.09 -4.05 -7.56
CA LYS A 7 -12.14 -5.50 -7.67
C LYS A 7 -11.07 -5.95 -8.65
N PHE A 8 -10.26 -6.95 -8.27
CA PHE A 8 -9.20 -7.51 -9.10
C PHE A 8 -9.60 -8.88 -9.63
N ALA A 9 -9.11 -9.24 -10.82
CA ALA A 9 -9.19 -10.60 -11.33
C ALA A 9 -8.10 -11.47 -10.69
N ALA A 10 -8.26 -12.79 -10.76
CA ALA A 10 -7.19 -13.69 -10.32
C ALA A 10 -5.97 -13.59 -11.25
N GLY A 11 -4.77 -13.45 -10.67
CA GLY A 11 -3.54 -13.36 -11.45
C GLY A 11 -2.36 -12.80 -10.67
N VAL A 12 -1.22 -12.68 -11.35
CA VAL A 12 -0.03 -12.01 -10.82
C VAL A 12 -0.05 -10.56 -11.26
N TYR A 13 0.13 -9.65 -10.31
CA TYR A 13 0.14 -8.22 -10.52
C TYR A 13 1.50 -7.64 -10.13
N GLN A 14 2.05 -6.78 -10.99
CA GLN A 14 3.07 -5.83 -10.60
C GLN A 14 2.38 -4.60 -10.02
N ILE A 15 2.73 -4.30 -8.79
CA ILE A 15 2.28 -3.11 -8.10
C ILE A 15 3.42 -2.12 -8.12
N THR A 16 3.16 -0.92 -8.63
CA THR A 16 4.08 0.21 -8.52
C THR A 16 3.43 1.23 -7.60
N TYR A 17 4.17 1.71 -6.61
CA TYR A 17 3.66 2.71 -5.67
C TYR A 17 4.67 3.84 -5.45
N GLU A 18 4.14 5.04 -5.32
CA GLU A 18 4.83 6.23 -4.85
C GLU A 18 4.14 6.70 -3.58
N LEU A 19 4.87 6.73 -2.47
CA LEU A 19 4.39 7.16 -1.16
C LEU A 19 5.19 8.36 -0.70
N ASN A 20 4.51 9.44 -0.33
CA ASN A 20 5.14 10.55 0.36
C ASN A 20 5.10 10.32 1.88
N VAL A 21 6.18 9.77 2.43
CA VAL A 21 6.33 9.43 3.85
C VAL A 21 6.86 10.64 4.63
N GLN A 22 6.06 11.15 5.55
CA GLN A 22 6.39 12.37 6.30
C GLN A 22 7.22 12.12 7.57
N GLU A 23 7.29 10.87 8.06
CA GLU A 23 7.98 10.51 9.32
C GLU A 23 8.74 9.19 9.18
N VAL A 24 9.93 9.06 9.78
CA VAL A 24 10.73 7.82 9.78
C VAL A 24 10.05 6.87 10.76
N GLY A 25 10.08 5.55 10.50
CA GLY A 25 9.51 4.56 11.42
C GLY A 25 8.01 4.33 11.23
N ARG A 26 7.41 4.87 10.16
CA ARG A 26 6.02 4.66 9.79
C ARG A 26 5.88 3.92 8.45
N PRO A 27 6.29 2.63 8.38
CA PRO A 27 6.17 1.88 7.15
C PRO A 27 4.72 1.61 6.77
N PHE A 28 4.47 1.47 5.48
CA PHE A 28 3.19 1.07 4.91
C PHE A 28 3.32 -0.28 4.23
N ALA A 29 2.21 -1.00 4.15
CA ALA A 29 2.11 -2.21 3.34
C ALA A 29 0.71 -2.38 2.77
N LEU A 30 0.62 -3.20 1.72
CA LEU A 30 -0.66 -3.61 1.15
C LEU A 30 -1.16 -4.87 1.84
N PHE A 31 -2.47 -4.92 2.00
CA PHE A 31 -3.18 -6.05 2.58
C PHE A 31 -4.30 -6.47 1.64
N ALA A 32 -4.41 -7.77 1.40
CA ALA A 32 -5.55 -8.40 0.74
C ALA A 32 -6.43 -9.04 1.82
N ASN A 33 -7.68 -8.59 1.95
CA ASN A 33 -8.64 -9.08 2.94
C ASN A 33 -8.10 -9.07 4.38
N GLY A 34 -7.24 -8.09 4.71
CA GLY A 34 -6.59 -7.98 6.03
C GLY A 34 -5.34 -8.85 6.22
N VAL A 35 -4.91 -9.61 5.20
CA VAL A 35 -3.65 -10.37 5.19
C VAL A 35 -2.57 -9.55 4.48
N LEU A 36 -1.41 -9.41 5.11
CA LEU A 36 -0.26 -8.70 4.54
C LEU A 36 0.17 -9.36 3.22
N LEU A 37 0.27 -8.56 2.16
CA LEU A 37 0.89 -8.97 0.91
C LEU A 37 2.41 -8.91 1.08
N ALA A 38 3.05 -10.08 1.02
CA ALA A 38 4.50 -10.20 1.17
C ALA A 38 5.25 -9.32 0.15
N GLY A 39 6.33 -8.68 0.59
CA GLY A 39 7.15 -7.80 -0.24
C GLY A 39 6.57 -6.40 -0.48
N THR A 40 5.43 -6.06 0.14
CA THR A 40 4.82 -4.71 0.00
C THR A 40 5.13 -3.77 1.17
N SER A 41 5.78 -4.26 2.24
CA SER A 41 6.22 -3.43 3.36
C SER A 41 7.31 -2.45 2.92
N TYR A 42 7.10 -1.17 3.21
CA TYR A 42 7.94 -0.11 2.66
C TYR A 42 7.98 1.15 3.52
N GLY A 43 9.14 1.83 3.57
CA GLY A 43 9.30 3.11 4.28
C GLY A 43 9.66 3.01 5.76
N GLU A 44 10.13 1.86 6.26
CA GLU A 44 10.45 1.65 7.69
C GLU A 44 11.51 2.64 8.20
N ASN A 45 12.52 2.93 7.39
CA ASN A 45 13.67 3.76 7.78
C ASN A 45 13.87 4.96 6.84
N SER A 46 12.80 5.49 6.24
CA SER A 46 12.92 6.52 5.19
C SER A 46 11.81 7.58 5.27
N GLN A 47 12.15 8.80 4.85
CA GLN A 47 11.26 9.96 4.72
C GLN A 47 11.35 10.53 3.31
N GLY A 48 10.31 11.27 2.90
CA GLY A 48 10.20 11.90 1.60
C GLY A 48 9.36 11.10 0.61
N VAL A 49 9.50 11.43 -0.68
CA VAL A 49 8.85 10.68 -1.76
C VAL A 49 9.64 9.41 -2.01
N LEU A 50 8.97 8.28 -1.84
CA LEU A 50 9.56 6.96 -1.93
C LEU A 50 8.82 6.14 -2.99
N THR A 51 9.56 5.55 -3.93
CA THR A 51 9.01 4.71 -5.00
C THR A 51 9.42 3.26 -4.84
N GLY A 52 8.44 2.36 -4.96
CA GLY A 52 8.65 0.94 -4.81
C GLY A 52 7.81 0.13 -5.78
N HIS A 53 8.18 -1.15 -5.91
CA HIS A 53 7.43 -2.11 -6.69
C HIS A 53 7.40 -3.47 -5.99
N ALA A 54 6.32 -4.21 -6.18
CA ALA A 54 6.17 -5.56 -5.66
C ALA A 54 5.34 -6.41 -6.65
N ALA A 55 5.73 -7.68 -6.82
CA ALA A 55 4.89 -8.65 -7.50
C ALA A 55 4.05 -9.39 -6.47
N VAL A 56 2.73 -9.43 -6.67
CA VAL A 56 1.80 -10.13 -5.78
C VAL A 56 0.87 -11.02 -6.59
N THR A 57 0.41 -12.11 -5.97
CA THR A 57 -0.70 -12.89 -6.51
C THR A 57 -1.97 -12.39 -5.85
N LEU A 58 -2.97 -12.02 -6.65
CA LEU A 58 -4.31 -11.65 -6.19
C LEU A 58 -5.30 -12.71 -6.64
N PHE A 59 -6.33 -12.93 -5.82
CA PHE A 59 -7.46 -13.77 -6.13
C PHE A 59 -8.70 -12.94 -6.46
N GLU A 60 -9.66 -13.58 -7.13
CA GLU A 60 -10.93 -12.93 -7.41
C GLU A 60 -11.61 -12.49 -6.10
N ASN A 61 -12.09 -11.25 -6.08
CA ASN A 61 -12.72 -10.59 -4.92
C ASN A 61 -11.77 -10.18 -3.79
N ASP A 62 -10.46 -10.26 -3.97
CA ASP A 62 -9.54 -9.66 -3.00
C ASP A 62 -9.81 -8.16 -2.82
N VAL A 63 -10.01 -7.77 -1.56
CA VAL A 63 -10.13 -6.37 -1.15
C VAL A 63 -8.75 -5.86 -0.74
N ILE A 64 -8.19 -4.99 -1.58
CA ILE A 64 -6.86 -4.42 -1.34
C ILE A 64 -6.97 -3.13 -0.54
N THR A 65 -6.19 -3.05 0.53
CA THR A 65 -6.06 -1.87 1.39
C THR A 65 -4.61 -1.52 1.61
N LEU A 66 -4.30 -0.24 1.76
CA LEU A 66 -3.00 0.25 2.21
C LEU A 66 -3.11 0.58 3.70
N GLN A 67 -2.21 0.03 4.51
CA GLN A 67 -2.21 0.24 5.95
C GLN A 67 -0.82 0.65 6.44
N ASN A 68 -0.80 1.47 7.48
CA ASN A 68 0.42 1.78 8.22
C ASN A 68 0.68 0.66 9.23
N LEU A 69 1.92 0.16 9.28
CA LEU A 69 2.33 -0.92 10.18
C LEU A 69 2.70 -0.43 11.58
N SER A 70 2.86 0.88 11.79
CA SER A 70 3.25 1.47 13.08
C SER A 70 2.11 1.56 14.11
N GLY A 71 0.91 1.03 13.81
CA GLY A 71 -0.22 0.94 14.74
C GLY A 71 -0.97 2.24 15.04
N ASP A 72 -0.34 3.41 14.93
CA ASP A 72 -0.86 4.66 15.49
C ASP A 72 -1.46 5.66 14.48
N THR A 73 -1.41 5.40 13.17
CA THR A 73 -1.84 6.38 12.16
C THR A 73 -2.71 5.78 11.07
N ASN A 74 -3.98 6.19 11.05
CA ASN A 74 -4.87 5.98 9.92
C ASN A 74 -4.40 6.84 8.73
N LEU A 75 -4.41 6.30 7.50
CA LEU A 75 -4.42 7.14 6.30
C LEU A 75 -5.64 8.06 6.40
N ASN A 76 -5.41 9.38 6.55
CA ASN A 76 -6.36 10.46 6.86
C ASN A 76 -6.52 10.85 8.35
N ALA A 77 -5.79 10.28 9.31
CA ALA A 77 -5.69 10.91 10.62
C ALA A 77 -4.84 12.18 10.45
N SER A 78 -5.47 13.36 10.52
CA SER A 78 -4.74 14.59 10.83
C SER A 78 -4.26 14.46 12.26
N VAL A 79 -3.11 13.82 12.46
CA VAL A 79 -2.35 14.08 13.67
C VAL A 79 -1.93 15.54 13.54
N SER A 80 -2.22 16.36 14.55
CA SER A 80 -1.78 17.77 14.55
C SER A 80 -0.29 17.83 14.19
N GLY A 81 0.04 18.36 13.01
CA GLY A 81 1.42 18.46 12.49
C GLY A 81 1.88 17.37 11.51
N ILE A 82 1.08 16.35 11.18
CA ILE A 82 1.47 15.27 10.24
C ILE A 82 0.68 15.42 8.92
N GLY A 83 1.42 15.74 7.85
CA GLY A 83 0.90 15.90 6.50
C GLY A 83 0.34 14.59 5.93
N ALA A 84 -0.69 14.73 5.10
CA ALA A 84 -1.32 13.62 4.39
C ALA A 84 -0.29 12.78 3.59
N VAL A 85 -0.41 11.46 3.66
CA VAL A 85 0.31 10.55 2.75
C VAL A 85 -0.39 10.59 1.40
N ALA A 86 0.25 11.25 0.42
CA ALA A 86 -0.10 11.05 -0.97
C ALA A 86 0.44 9.70 -1.40
N ALA A 87 -0.44 8.86 -1.94
CA ALA A 87 -0.10 7.56 -2.47
C ALA A 87 -0.61 7.48 -3.92
N SER A 88 0.30 7.31 -4.87
CA SER A 88 -0.04 6.83 -6.21
C SER A 88 0.24 5.35 -6.25
N ILE A 89 -0.74 4.53 -6.62
CA ILE A 89 -0.59 3.07 -6.69
C ILE A 89 -1.20 2.60 -8.00
N ILE A 90 -0.40 1.86 -8.75
CA ILE A 90 -0.78 1.28 -10.04
C ILE A 90 -0.66 -0.23 -9.91
N PHE A 91 -1.70 -0.93 -10.37
CA PHE A 91 -1.73 -2.38 -10.48
C PHE A 91 -1.70 -2.74 -11.96
N GLU A 92 -0.64 -3.42 -12.39
CA GLU A 92 -0.50 -3.94 -13.74
C GLU A 92 -0.56 -5.46 -13.70
N GLN A 93 -1.53 -6.05 -14.40
CA GLN A 93 -1.65 -7.50 -14.46
C GLN A 93 -0.56 -8.06 -15.38
N LEU A 94 0.32 -8.91 -14.84
CA LEU A 94 1.40 -9.57 -15.58
C LEU A 94 0.94 -10.89 -16.21
N THR A 95 0.12 -11.64 -15.49
CA THR A 95 -0.42 -12.93 -15.96
C THR A 95 -1.88 -13.09 -15.54
N THR A 96 -2.63 -13.83 -16.35
CA THR A 96 -3.94 -14.38 -15.96
C THR A 96 -3.73 -15.71 -15.24
N ALA A 97 -4.58 -16.01 -14.26
CA ALA A 97 -4.65 -17.33 -13.64
C ALA A 97 -5.19 -18.39 -14.60
#